data_AF-A0A368FA12-F1
#
_entry.id   AF-A0A368FA12-F1
#
_cell.length_a   1.000
_cell.length_b   1.000
_cell.length_c   1.000
_cell.angle_alpha   90.00
_cell.angle_beta   90.00
_cell.angle_gamma   90.00
#
_symmetry.space_group_name_H-M   'P 1'
#
loop_
_entity.id
_entity.type
_entity.pdbx_description
1 polymer ?
#
loop_
_entity_poly.entity_id
_entity_poly.type
_entity_poly.pdbx_seq_one_letter_code
_entity_poly.pdbx_strand_id
1 'polypeptide(L)' 'MKRTIDETLQKFGRLDVLVNNAGGSATTVLEGSELDGDLSGYDYAMDLNTKRFPRKQLGFFSSRHSASRSTV' A
#
# COMPACT_ATOMS: atom_id res chain seq x y z
N MET A 1 -4.24 -6.97 1.08
CA MET A 1 -3.89 -6.26 2.33
C MET A 1 -4.91 -6.50 3.43
N LYS A 2 -6.20 -6.21 3.20
CA LYS A 2 -7.27 -6.37 4.21
C LYS A 2 -7.24 -7.75 4.91
N ARG A 3 -7.23 -8.84 4.14
CA ARG A 3 -7.11 -10.21 4.67
C ARG A 3 -5.91 -10.43 5.62
N THR A 4 -4.71 -9.99 5.23
CA THR A 4 -3.50 -10.16 6.05
C THR A 4 -3.59 -9.38 7.36
N ILE A 5 -4.18 -8.19 7.34
CA ILE A 5 -4.42 -7.39 8.56
C ILE A 5 -5.43 -8.10 9.45
N ASP A 6 -6.56 -8.53 8.88
CA ASP A 6 -7.64 -9.19 9.62
C ASP A 6 -7.16 -10.50 10.26
N GLU A 7 -6.40 -11.33 9.54
CA GLU A 7 -5.77 -12.56 10.06
C GLU A 7 -4.76 -12.27 11.17
N THR A 8 -3.97 -11.19 11.05
CA THR A 8 -3.00 -10.78 12.09
C THR A 8 -3.71 -10.30 13.35
N LEU A 9 -4.77 -9.50 13.20
CA LEU A 9 -5.60 -9.05 14.31
C LEU A 9 -6.31 -10.23 14.98
N GLN A 10 -6.83 -11.17 14.22
CA GLN A 10 -7.45 -12.38 14.77
C GLN A 10 -6.45 -13.23 15.56
N LYS A 11 -5.21 -13.35 15.08
CA LYS A 11 -4.18 -14.21 15.69
C LYS A 11 -3.47 -13.57 16.88
N PHE A 12 -3.19 -12.27 16.82
CA PHE A 12 -2.34 -11.57 17.80
C PHE A 12 -3.06 -10.47 18.57
N GLY A 13 -4.33 -10.20 18.26
CA GLY A 13 -5.19 -9.20 18.93
C GLY A 13 -4.87 -7.75 18.57
N ARG A 14 -3.65 -7.46 18.10
CA ARG A 14 -3.22 -6.11 17.69
C ARG A 14 -2.08 -6.16 16.68
N LEU A 15 -1.85 -5.04 15.99
CA LEU A 15 -0.72 -4.82 15.07
C LEU A 15 -0.08 -3.48 15.42
N ASP A 16 1.07 -3.53 16.09
CA ASP A 16 1.77 -2.33 16.59
C ASP A 16 2.68 -1.71 15.53
N VAL A 17 3.33 -2.53 14.71
CA VAL A 17 4.31 -2.10 13.70
C VAL A 17 4.00 -2.76 12.36
N LEU A 18 3.87 -1.96 11.30
CA LEU A 18 3.75 -2.41 9.92
C LEU A 18 5.00 -1.98 9.14
N VAL A 19 5.82 -2.94 8.74
CA VAL A 19 7.00 -2.68 7.89
C VAL A 19 6.60 -2.83 6.43
N ASN A 20 6.66 -1.74 5.66
CA ASN A 20 6.37 -1.75 4.22
C ASN A 20 7.67 -1.85 3.40
N ASN A 21 8.26 -3.04 3.34
CA ASN A 21 9.47 -3.29 2.57
C ASN A 21 9.21 -3.67 1.08
N ALA A 22 8.06 -3.29 0.52
CA ALA A 22 7.78 -3.56 -0.89
C ALA A 22 8.36 -2.42 -1.74
N GLY A 23 9.38 -2.73 -2.55
CA GLY A 23 10.02 -1.78 -3.44
C GLY A 23 10.41 -2.45 -4.76
N GLY A 24 10.36 -1.70 -5.86
CA GLY A 24 10.71 -2.20 -7.18
C GLY A 24 10.91 -1.07 -8.18
N SER A 25 11.75 -1.33 -9.19
CA SER A 25 12.00 -0.41 -10.29
C SER A 25 11.38 -0.97 -11.57
N ALA A 26 10.82 -0.09 -12.41
CA ALA A 26 10.51 -0.44 -13.79
C ALA A 26 11.76 -0.19 -14.64
N THR A 27 12.23 -1.19 -15.37
CA THR A 27 13.22 -0.97 -16.43
C THR A 27 12.47 -0.40 -17.64
N THR A 28 12.23 0.90 -17.66
CA THR A 28 11.83 1.58 -18.89
C THR A 28 13.06 1.71 -19.77
N VAL A 29 13.04 1.07 -20.94
CA VAL A 29 13.93 1.46 -22.03
C VAL A 29 13.56 2.91 -22.33
N LEU A 30 14.42 3.85 -21.96
CA LEU A 30 14.25 5.28 -22.26
C LEU A 30 14.54 5.51 -23.75
N GLU A 31 13.77 4.90 -24.64
CA GLU A 31 13.76 5.26 -26.05
C GLU A 31 12.79 6.43 -26.22
N GLY A 32 13.30 7.65 -25.98
CA GLY A 32 12.54 8.90 -26.14
C GLY A 32 12.77 9.91 -25.02
N SER A 33 12.45 11.18 -25.29
CA SER A 33 12.43 12.24 -24.28
C SER A 33 11.41 11.90 -23.19
N GLU A 34 11.77 12.11 -21.92
CA GLU A 34 10.91 11.91 -20.74
C GLU A 34 9.59 12.71 -20.80
N LEU A 35 9.52 13.72 -21.69
CA LEU A 35 8.35 14.58 -21.92
C LEU A 35 7.34 13.99 -22.92
N ASP A 36 7.74 13.00 -23.73
CA ASP A 36 6.93 12.43 -24.83
C ASP A 36 6.79 10.89 -24.71
N GLY A 37 7.38 10.30 -23.67
CA GLY A 37 7.44 8.85 -23.43
C GLY A 37 6.25 8.28 -22.65
N ASP A 38 6.06 6.96 -22.76
CA ASP A 38 5.05 6.22 -22.00
C ASP A 38 5.33 6.26 -20.49
N LEU A 39 4.44 6.89 -19.74
CA LEU A 39 4.54 7.03 -18.28
C LEU A 39 4.08 5.77 -17.53
N SER A 40 3.63 4.71 -18.22
CA SER A 40 3.13 3.48 -17.56
C SER A 40 4.15 2.85 -16.60
N GLY A 41 5.44 2.86 -16.95
CA GLY A 41 6.52 2.36 -16.10
C GLY A 41 6.77 3.23 -14.87
N TYR A 42 6.68 4.55 -15.05
CA TYR A 42 6.75 5.51 -13.95
C TYR A 42 5.56 5.36 -13.00
N ASP A 43 4.35 5.26 -13.56
CA ASP A 43 3.14 5.08 -12.77
C ASP A 43 3.17 3.76 -12.02
N TYR A 44 3.64 2.67 -12.62
CA TYR A 44 3.83 1.39 -11.94
C TYR A 44 4.81 1.50 -10.76
N ALA A 45 5.98 2.11 -10.97
CA ALA A 45 6.98 2.30 -9.93
C ALA A 45 6.43 3.18 -8.79
N MET A 46 5.75 4.28 -9.11
CA MET A 46 5.13 5.16 -8.12
C MET A 46 3.95 4.49 -7.41
N ASP A 47 3.17 3.64 -8.11
CA ASP A 47 2.09 2.88 -7.50
C ASP A 47 2.61 1.86 -6.50
N LEU A 48 3.70 1.18 -6.84
CA LEU A 48 4.36 0.20 -5.99
C LEU A 48 4.99 0.84 -4.74
N ASN A 49 5.81 1.87 -4.96
CA ASN A 49 6.69 2.43 -3.94
C ASN A 49 5.99 3.49 -3.07
N THR A 50 5.12 4.31 -3.67
CA THR A 50 4.59 5.52 -3.00
C THR A 50 3.08 5.42 -2.77
N LYS A 51 2.27 5.20 -3.82
CA LYS A 51 0.80 5.29 -3.72
C LYS A 51 0.17 4.13 -2.94
N ARG A 52 0.87 3.01 -2.75
CA ARG A 52 0.44 1.92 -1.84
C ARG A 52 0.59 2.25 -0.37
N PHE A 53 1.51 3.14 0.03
CA PHE A 53 1.73 3.53 1.43
C PHE A 53 0.50 4.19 2.07
N PRO A 54 -0.06 5.31 1.52
CA PRO A 54 -1.24 5.92 2.11
C PRO A 54 -2.46 5.00 2.04
N ARG A 55 -2.61 4.19 0.97
CA ARG A 55 -3.71 3.20 0.87
C ARG A 55 -3.64 2.12 1.96
N LYS A 56 -2.44 1.66 2.33
CA LYS A 56 -2.21 0.69 3.41
C LYS A 56 -2.48 1.31 4.79
N GLN A 57 -2.01 2.55 5.00
CA GLN A 57 -2.19 3.30 6.25
C GLN A 57 -3.66 3.68 6.49
N LEU A 58 -4.34 4.26 5.49
CA LEU A 58 -5.73 4.74 5.61
C LEU A 58 -6.72 3.58 5.81
N GLY A 59 -6.53 2.46 5.09
CA GLY A 59 -7.36 1.27 5.26
C GLY A 59 -7.29 0.70 6.68
N PHE A 60 -6.12 0.75 7.32
CA PHE A 60 -5.94 0.34 8.70
C PHE A 60 -6.66 1.25 9.70
N PHE A 61 -6.59 2.58 9.51
CA PHE A 61 -7.31 3.54 10.36
C PHE A 61 -8.84 3.43 10.22
N SER A 62 -9.35 3.16 9.02
CA SER A 62 -10.78 2.92 8.78
C SER A 62 -11.27 1.65 9.48
N SER A 63 -10.50 0.56 9.48
CA SER A 63 -10.86 -0.68 10.18
C SER A 63 -10.94 -0.51 11.70
N ARG A 64 -10.08 0.33 12.30
CA ARG A 64 -10.15 0.65 13.75
C ARG A 64 -11.45 1.37 14.13
N HIS A 65 -11.93 2.30 13.30
CA HIS A 65 -13.19 3.01 13.55
C HIS A 65 -14.42 2.09 13.44
N SER A 66 -14.40 1.16 12.48
CA SER A 66 -15.46 0.16 12.32
C SER A 66 -15.53 -0.81 13.51
N ALA A 67 -14.39 -1.33 13.97
CA ALA A 67 -14.33 -2.26 15.10
C ALA A 67 -14.71 -1.59 16.45
N SER A 68 -14.47 -0.29 16.60
CA SER A 68 -14.86 0.46 17.81
C SER A 68 -16.36 0.75 17.90
N ARG A 69 -17.11 0.66 16.80
CA ARG A 69 -18.56 0.90 16.78
C ARG A 69 -19.41 -0.36 17.01
N SER A 70 -18.81 -1.55 16.92
CA SER A 70 -19.51 -2.84 17.10
C SER A 70 -19.47 -3.39 18.54
N THR A 71 -18.89 -2.65 19.48
CA THR A 71 -18.72 -3.04 20.90
C THR A 71 -19.56 -2.21 21.88
N VAL A 72 -20.61 -1.53 21.41
CA VAL A 72 -21.62 -0.86 22.25
C VAL A 72 -23.01 -1.34 21.84
#